data_AF-A0A7U9TLL9-F1
#
_entry.id   AF-A0A7U9TLL9-F1
#
_cell.length_a   1.000
_cell.length_b   1.000
_cell.length_c   1.000
_cell.angle_alpha   90.00
_cell.angle_beta   90.00
_cell.angle_gamma   90.00
#
_symmetry.space_group_name_H-M   'P 1'
#
loop_
_entity.id
_entity.type
_entity.pdbx_description
1 polymer ?
#
loop_
_entity_poly.entity_id
_entity_poly.type
_entity_poly.pdbx_seq_one_letter_code
_entity_poly.pdbx_strand_id
1 'polypeptide(L)'
;MKKIKVLFIAIAVLLVLAACGSKTTATAEFIDVVVDQTSISFNVEITDLDNEITGSTVVYLYNTDGNIRNQKTIETEDDLLDIYFYGLETETDFTVKVIATVDRDALEIGVYEFKTLTSEVIVINTVEEFNAMIDNRNGNFELGQDIDFTDVEYISVFNTSSLAFGGVFDGNGFALKNINFERISMYTGVFGYVSSGIIKDTTFENVTIGTLAEPLTTTTSTRVGIVAGYVTSQTAEFENIVIKDSTIAFSTSSTIQAYIGAVAGEFKGTMSGVEITNTNISVTSTSFGTMKIGGSVALIGADADISEVISDANIDFSIAGTNIRDDDSSTMIGGIVAQHVTGANISDVIYTGDINVSLDYNTLPDTDRGIYTLFVGGLIGKANDSISNAYFSGSIYVDHEKNENEADVRKQFRIGGLIGFYESNKPSNQIARLDGGEIVLTISDDVLLDASQIFGFNRFGVASDKGVNGTENLSINGVTQVPEVGINKIDDLEAYFTSQWILDSLTD
;
A
#
# COMPACT_ATOMS: atom_id res chain seq x y z
N MET A 1 -19.63 -16.29 35.95
CA MET A 1 -18.99 -15.01 36.36
C MET A 1 -18.21 -14.48 35.16
N LYS A 2 -18.84 -13.64 34.33
CA LYS A 2 -18.19 -13.01 33.16
C LYS A 2 -18.00 -11.53 33.48
N LYS A 3 -16.75 -11.08 33.41
CA LYS A 3 -16.32 -9.72 33.72
C LYS A 3 -16.75 -8.81 32.58
N ILE A 4 -17.45 -7.74 32.94
CA ILE A 4 -17.82 -6.61 32.07
C ILE A 4 -16.59 -5.69 31.98
N LYS A 5 -16.08 -5.44 30.78
CA LYS A 5 -15.20 -4.28 30.52
C LYS A 5 -16.10 -3.13 30.07
N VAL A 6 -15.98 -2.04 30.81
CA VAL A 6 -16.72 -0.79 30.65
C VAL A 6 -16.12 -0.03 29.47
N LEU A 7 -16.95 0.27 28.46
CA LEU A 7 -16.65 1.26 27.42
C LEU A 7 -17.17 2.60 27.92
N PHE A 8 -16.29 3.60 28.03
CA PHE A 8 -16.65 4.97 28.35
C PHE A 8 -17.42 5.57 27.17
N ILE A 9 -18.75 5.48 27.22
CA ILE A 9 -19.63 6.29 26.37
C ILE A 9 -19.72 7.64 27.08
N ALA A 10 -19.15 8.67 26.47
CA ALA A 10 -19.41 10.06 26.86
C ALA A 10 -20.87 10.36 26.53
N ILE A 11 -21.75 10.14 27.50
CA ILE A 11 -23.15 10.54 27.44
C ILE A 11 -23.16 12.06 27.59
N ALA A 12 -23.30 12.78 26.48
CA ALA A 12 -23.59 14.20 26.48
C ALA A 12 -24.98 14.42 27.12
N VAL A 13 -24.99 15.06 28.28
CA VAL A 13 -26.20 15.40 29.00
C VAL A 13 -26.86 16.58 28.29
N LEU A 14 -28.02 16.32 27.67
CA LEU A 14 -28.95 17.35 27.18
C LEU A 14 -29.38 18.26 28.33
N LEU A 15 -28.77 19.43 28.43
CA LEU A 15 -29.26 20.54 29.25
C LEU A 15 -30.30 21.31 28.45
N VAL A 16 -31.58 20.94 28.60
CA VAL A 16 -32.71 21.73 28.10
C VAL A 16 -32.86 22.98 28.98
N LEU A 17 -32.19 24.07 28.60
CA LEU A 17 -32.47 25.39 29.14
C LEU A 17 -33.71 25.96 28.45
N ALA A 18 -34.84 25.90 29.17
CA ALA A 18 -36.11 26.47 28.72
C ALA A 18 -36.04 28.01 28.65
N ALA A 19 -35.80 28.55 27.46
CA ALA A 19 -36.10 29.93 27.11
C ALA A 19 -37.51 30.00 26.47
N CYS A 20 -38.32 30.94 26.93
CA CYS A 20 -39.69 31.13 26.46
C CYS A 20 -39.68 31.82 25.07
N GLY A 21 -39.79 31.04 24.00
CA GLY A 21 -39.88 31.47 22.59
C GLY A 21 -40.67 30.44 21.76
N SER A 22 -41.06 30.80 20.53
CA SER A 22 -41.82 29.96 19.59
C SER A 22 -41.29 28.52 19.59
N LYS A 23 -42.15 27.57 19.98
CA LYS A 23 -41.79 26.15 20.05
C LYS A 23 -42.01 25.56 18.67
N THR A 24 -40.93 25.21 17.98
CA THR A 24 -40.97 24.32 16.82
C THR A 24 -40.77 22.88 17.28
N THR A 25 -41.34 21.92 16.55
CA THR A 25 -41.02 20.49 16.69
C THR A 25 -39.90 20.03 15.76
N ALA A 26 -39.49 20.88 14.82
CA ALA A 26 -38.40 20.56 13.90
C ALA A 26 -37.06 20.46 14.63
N THR A 27 -36.28 19.44 14.28
CA THR A 27 -34.96 19.18 14.85
C THR A 27 -33.95 18.86 13.77
N ALA A 28 -32.67 19.15 14.03
CA ALA A 28 -31.54 18.77 13.20
C ALA A 28 -30.54 17.95 14.02
N GLU A 29 -30.14 16.80 13.50
CA GLU A 29 -29.14 15.91 14.06
C GLU A 29 -27.86 15.98 13.21
N PHE A 30 -26.70 16.02 13.88
CA PHE A 30 -25.40 15.99 13.22
C PHE A 30 -24.90 14.55 13.20
N ILE A 31 -24.59 14.04 12.01
CA ILE A 31 -24.08 12.68 11.82
C ILE A 31 -22.74 12.72 11.10
N ASP A 32 -21.95 11.65 11.25
CA ASP A 32 -20.63 11.49 10.64
C ASP A 32 -19.68 12.67 10.90
N VAL A 33 -19.71 13.21 12.12
CA VAL A 33 -18.89 14.36 12.48
C VAL A 33 -17.42 13.98 12.59
N VAL A 34 -16.58 14.66 11.83
CA VAL A 34 -15.12 14.53 11.86
C VAL A 34 -14.52 15.89 12.16
N VAL A 35 -13.80 16.00 13.27
CA VAL A 35 -13.10 17.20 13.69
C VAL A 35 -11.62 17.03 13.41
N ASP A 36 -10.99 18.05 12.85
CA ASP A 36 -9.56 18.09 12.53
C ASP A 36 -8.88 19.27 13.24
N GLN A 37 -7.58 19.45 13.00
CA GLN A 37 -6.77 20.54 13.52
C GLN A 37 -7.31 21.91 13.10
N THR A 38 -7.79 22.04 11.86
CA THR A 38 -8.20 23.33 11.28
C THR A 38 -9.52 23.26 10.55
N SER A 39 -10.30 22.20 10.76
CA SER A 39 -11.54 21.97 10.03
C SER A 39 -12.52 21.07 10.77
N ILE A 40 -13.74 21.02 10.26
CA ILE A 40 -14.78 20.07 10.65
C ILE A 40 -15.57 19.67 9.40
N SER A 41 -15.93 18.39 9.28
CA SER A 41 -16.91 17.89 8.32
C SER A 41 -18.04 17.13 9.01
N PHE A 42 -19.26 17.20 8.48
CA PHE A 42 -20.43 16.48 9.02
C PHE A 42 -21.58 16.47 8.01
N ASN A 43 -22.54 15.57 8.22
CA ASN A 43 -23.85 15.63 7.59
C ASN A 43 -24.91 16.12 8.58
N VAL A 44 -26.04 16.58 8.08
CA VAL A 44 -27.18 17.04 8.89
C VAL A 44 -28.45 16.29 8.48
N GLU A 45 -29.11 15.63 9.43
CA GLU A 45 -30.45 15.07 9.22
C GLU A 45 -31.50 15.98 9.85
N ILE A 46 -32.46 16.45 9.04
CA ILE A 46 -33.56 17.30 9.51
C ILE A 46 -34.83 16.47 9.66
N THR A 47 -35.45 16.54 10.83
CA THR A 47 -36.78 15.98 11.11
C THR A 47 -37.78 17.11 11.26
N ASP A 48 -38.76 17.18 10.36
CA ASP A 48 -39.85 18.16 10.37
C ASP A 48 -41.20 17.47 10.09
N LEU A 49 -41.75 16.80 11.12
CA LEU A 49 -42.93 15.95 10.97
C LEU A 49 -44.21 16.75 10.66
N ASP A 50 -44.29 17.97 11.17
CA ASP A 50 -45.46 18.84 11.04
C ASP A 50 -45.33 19.83 9.85
N ASN A 51 -44.25 19.74 9.07
CA ASN A 51 -43.92 20.62 7.94
C ASN A 51 -43.91 22.11 8.36
N GLU A 52 -43.28 22.39 9.50
CA GLU A 52 -43.18 23.71 10.11
C GLU A 52 -42.12 24.59 9.44
N ILE A 53 -41.12 24.01 8.78
CA ILE A 53 -40.08 24.77 8.09
C ILE A 53 -40.67 25.36 6.81
N THR A 54 -40.94 26.67 6.84
CA THR A 54 -41.58 27.39 5.73
C THR A 54 -40.60 28.22 4.90
N GLY A 55 -39.33 28.31 5.31
CA GLY A 55 -38.32 29.13 4.64
C GLY A 55 -36.93 28.51 4.63
N SER A 56 -35.90 29.35 4.59
CA SER A 56 -34.50 28.90 4.44
C SER A 56 -33.99 28.18 5.68
N THR A 57 -33.14 27.18 5.43
CA THR A 57 -32.29 26.54 6.44
C THR A 57 -30.84 26.93 6.18
N VAL A 58 -30.12 27.32 7.23
CA VAL A 58 -28.72 27.73 7.15
C VAL A 58 -27.95 27.09 8.30
N VAL A 59 -26.80 26.52 7.98
CA VAL A 59 -25.83 25.99 8.95
C VAL A 59 -24.78 27.08 9.20
N TYR A 60 -24.69 27.55 10.44
CA TYR A 60 -23.74 28.58 10.85
C TYR A 60 -22.64 27.99 11.72
N LEU A 61 -21.41 28.44 11.51
CA LEU A 61 -20.27 28.19 12.39
C LEU A 61 -19.96 29.44 13.19
N TYR A 62 -19.86 29.30 14.51
CA TYR A 62 -19.53 30.37 15.45
C TYR A 62 -18.20 30.08 16.14
N ASN A 63 -17.44 31.14 16.43
CA ASN A 63 -16.32 31.08 17.36
C ASN A 63 -16.77 31.23 18.82
N THR A 64 -15.83 31.10 19.76
CA THR A 64 -16.06 31.28 21.22
C THR A 64 -16.67 32.62 21.62
N ASP A 65 -16.46 33.67 20.82
CA ASP A 65 -17.03 35.01 21.09
C ASP A 65 -18.48 35.14 20.63
N GLY A 66 -19.03 34.11 19.98
CA GLY A 66 -20.36 34.11 19.37
C GLY A 66 -20.42 34.82 18.01
N ASN A 67 -19.28 35.10 17.38
CA ASN A 67 -19.21 35.67 16.03
C ASN A 67 -19.30 34.57 14.98
N ILE A 68 -20.04 34.83 13.90
CA ILE A 68 -20.13 33.92 12.75
C ILE A 68 -18.78 33.89 12.03
N ARG A 69 -18.19 32.71 11.92
CA ARG A 69 -16.97 32.43 11.15
C ARG A 69 -17.27 32.01 9.72
N ASN A 70 -18.28 31.16 9.56
CA ASN A 70 -18.66 30.63 8.26
C ASN A 70 -20.15 30.25 8.27
N GLN A 71 -20.74 30.04 7.10
CA GLN A 71 -22.09 29.54 6.95
C GLN A 71 -22.29 28.78 5.64
N LYS A 72 -23.24 27.85 5.62
CA LYS A 72 -23.71 27.12 4.45
C LYS A 72 -25.23 27.22 4.40
N THR A 73 -25.75 27.84 3.34
CA THR A 73 -27.19 27.82 3.05
C THR A 73 -27.56 26.47 2.43
N ILE A 74 -28.69 25.91 2.86
CA ILE A 74 -29.23 24.65 2.35
C ILE A 74 -30.31 24.96 1.32
N GLU A 75 -30.08 24.60 0.07
CA GLU A 75 -31.04 24.77 -1.04
C GLU A 75 -31.70 23.45 -1.41
N THR A 76 -30.97 22.33 -1.29
CA THR A 76 -31.47 20.97 -1.55
C THR A 76 -31.12 20.01 -0.40
N GLU A 77 -31.72 18.81 -0.39
CA GLU A 77 -31.35 17.76 0.57
C GLU A 77 -29.87 17.35 0.42
N ASP A 78 -29.33 17.37 -0.79
CA ASP A 78 -27.91 17.05 -1.04
C ASP A 78 -26.95 18.05 -0.36
N ASP A 79 -27.36 19.31 -0.12
CA ASP A 79 -26.55 20.30 0.60
C ASP A 79 -26.36 19.97 2.09
N LEU A 80 -27.16 19.02 2.62
CA LEU A 80 -27.04 18.54 3.99
C LEU A 80 -25.95 17.47 4.16
N LEU A 81 -25.35 17.02 3.06
CA LEU A 81 -24.25 16.05 3.04
C LEU A 81 -22.89 16.75 2.85
N ASP A 82 -21.85 16.18 3.45
CA ASP A 82 -20.44 16.59 3.34
C ASP A 82 -20.20 18.09 3.60
N ILE A 83 -20.93 18.67 4.57
CA ILE A 83 -20.73 20.07 4.96
C ILE A 83 -19.33 20.20 5.57
N TYR A 84 -18.52 21.09 5.01
CA TYR A 84 -17.12 21.27 5.39
C TYR A 84 -16.78 22.72 5.70
N PHE A 85 -16.25 22.97 6.90
CA PHE A 85 -15.68 24.25 7.28
C PHE A 85 -14.18 24.08 7.55
N TYR A 86 -13.36 24.99 7.01
CA TYR A 86 -11.89 24.94 7.09
C TYR A 86 -11.29 26.30 7.45
N GLY A 87 -9.98 26.31 7.75
CA GLY A 87 -9.26 27.51 8.15
C GLY A 87 -9.54 27.93 9.59
N LEU A 88 -9.87 26.95 10.42
CA LEU A 88 -10.14 27.14 11.84
C LEU A 88 -8.82 27.20 12.62
N GLU A 89 -8.81 27.94 13.71
CA GLU A 89 -7.71 27.91 14.67
C GLU A 89 -7.65 26.56 15.38
N THR A 90 -6.43 26.08 15.66
CA THR A 90 -6.19 24.81 16.37
C THR A 90 -6.53 24.95 17.86
N GLU A 91 -6.84 23.83 18.50
CA GLU A 91 -7.20 23.75 19.92
C GLU A 91 -8.23 24.79 20.40
N THR A 92 -9.17 25.15 19.53
CA THR A 92 -10.13 26.23 19.75
C THR A 92 -11.54 25.68 19.72
N ASP A 93 -12.39 26.16 20.65
CA ASP A 93 -13.80 25.77 20.71
C ASP A 93 -14.63 26.51 19.66
N PHE A 94 -15.56 25.80 19.03
CA PHE A 94 -16.49 26.31 18.04
C PHE A 94 -17.89 25.73 18.27
N THR A 95 -18.89 26.40 17.72
CA THR A 95 -20.28 25.93 17.74
C THR A 95 -20.85 25.95 16.35
N VAL A 96 -21.39 24.81 15.89
CA VAL A 96 -22.23 24.73 14.70
C VAL A 96 -23.69 24.81 15.11
N LYS A 97 -24.48 25.61 14.39
CA LYS A 97 -25.93 25.72 14.60
C LYS A 97 -26.67 25.56 13.29
N VAL A 98 -27.74 24.78 13.30
CA VAL A 98 -28.71 24.71 12.21
C VAL A 98 -29.86 25.64 12.55
N ILE A 99 -30.03 26.68 11.76
CA ILE A 99 -31.09 27.67 11.91
C ILE A 99 -32.08 27.50 10.76
N ALA A 100 -33.34 27.24 11.08
CA ALA A 100 -34.42 27.11 10.11
C ALA A 100 -35.46 28.22 10.28
N THR A 101 -36.08 28.62 9.17
CA THR A 101 -37.16 29.60 9.18
C THR A 101 -38.50 28.90 9.35
N VAL A 102 -39.12 29.08 10.52
CA VAL A 102 -40.46 28.57 10.84
C VAL A 102 -41.42 29.75 10.94
N ASP A 103 -42.41 29.79 10.06
CA ASP A 103 -43.28 30.94 9.79
C ASP A 103 -42.51 32.24 9.47
N ARG A 104 -42.20 33.04 10.49
CA ARG A 104 -41.48 34.33 10.39
C ARG A 104 -40.28 34.41 11.32
N ASP A 105 -40.06 33.36 12.11
CA ASP A 105 -39.00 33.30 13.11
C ASP A 105 -37.85 32.44 12.59
N ALA A 106 -36.62 32.87 12.84
CA ALA A 106 -35.43 32.06 12.64
C ALA A 106 -35.16 31.31 13.95
N LEU A 107 -35.35 30.00 13.93
CA LEU A 107 -35.26 29.14 15.11
C LEU A 107 -34.05 28.22 15.00
N GLU A 108 -33.34 28.06 16.10
CA GLU A 108 -32.30 27.04 16.25
C GLU A 108 -32.97 25.67 16.37
N ILE A 109 -32.66 24.77 15.45
CA ILE A 109 -33.21 23.41 15.41
C ILE A 109 -32.14 22.35 15.66
N GLY A 110 -30.85 22.72 15.67
CA GLY A 110 -29.75 21.84 16.05
C GLY A 110 -28.51 22.63 16.47
N VAL A 111 -27.75 22.08 17.42
CA VAL A 111 -26.48 22.64 17.90
C VAL A 111 -25.44 21.54 18.10
N TYR A 112 -24.20 21.81 17.71
CA TYR A 112 -23.06 20.94 17.94
C TYR A 112 -21.84 21.76 18.38
N GLU A 113 -21.28 21.43 19.53
CA GLU A 113 -20.08 22.08 20.08
C GLU A 113 -18.87 21.17 19.86
N PHE A 114 -17.76 21.73 19.43
CA PHE A 114 -16.53 20.97 19.21
C PHE A 114 -15.30 21.81 19.49
N LYS A 115 -14.18 21.11 19.69
CA LYS A 115 -12.86 21.71 19.82
C LYS A 115 -11.96 21.15 18.72
N THR A 116 -11.32 22.01 17.94
CA THR A 116 -10.33 21.59 16.93
C THR A 116 -9.14 20.90 17.60
N LEU A 117 -8.48 20.02 16.85
CA LEU A 117 -7.37 19.23 17.37
C LEU A 117 -6.06 20.04 17.43
N THR A 118 -5.07 19.50 18.15
CA THR A 118 -3.74 20.12 18.22
C THR A 118 -2.95 19.87 16.93
N SER A 119 -2.20 20.89 16.52
CA SER A 119 -1.18 20.80 15.48
C SER A 119 0.23 20.67 16.04
N GLU A 120 0.40 20.73 17.36
CA GLU A 120 1.70 20.52 18.01
C GLU A 120 2.15 19.06 17.84
N VAL A 121 3.46 18.83 17.95
CA VAL A 121 4.02 17.48 17.88
C VAL A 121 3.58 16.66 19.09
N ILE A 122 3.00 15.50 18.83
CA ILE A 122 2.60 14.51 19.83
C ILE A 122 3.70 13.45 19.92
N VAL A 123 4.39 13.41 21.07
CA VAL A 123 5.45 12.42 21.32
C VAL A 123 4.85 11.08 21.74
N ILE A 124 5.20 10.02 21.01
CA ILE A 124 4.75 8.65 21.24
C ILE A 124 5.84 7.87 21.98
N ASN A 125 5.49 7.30 23.13
CA ASN A 125 6.38 6.53 23.99
C ASN A 125 5.87 5.11 24.27
N THR A 126 4.63 4.81 23.88
CA THR A 126 3.96 3.54 24.18
C THR A 126 3.12 3.05 23.00
N VAL A 127 2.79 1.76 23.01
CA VAL A 127 1.88 1.15 22.03
C VAL A 127 0.49 1.77 22.11
N GLU A 128 0.03 2.12 23.31
CA GLU A 128 -1.27 2.79 23.51
C GLU A 128 -1.30 4.17 22.86
N GLU A 129 -0.24 4.96 23.00
CA GLU A 129 -0.12 6.27 22.36
C GLU A 129 -0.01 6.15 20.83
N PHE A 130 0.71 5.13 20.34
CA PHE A 130 0.77 4.84 18.90
C PHE A 130 -0.63 4.54 18.34
N ASN A 131 -1.41 3.70 19.01
CA ASN A 131 -2.77 3.39 18.57
C ASN A 131 -3.73 4.57 18.72
N ALA A 132 -3.50 5.48 19.67
CA ALA A 132 -4.30 6.69 19.87
C ALA A 132 -4.11 7.75 18.77
N MET A 133 -3.14 7.57 17.86
CA MET A 133 -2.99 8.42 16.68
C MET A 133 -4.26 8.51 15.83
N ILE A 134 -5.13 7.50 15.88
CA ILE A 134 -6.40 7.51 15.14
C ILE A 134 -7.31 8.67 15.55
N ASP A 135 -7.21 9.15 16.79
CA ASP A 135 -8.01 10.26 17.33
C ASP A 135 -7.57 11.62 16.73
N ASN A 136 -6.39 11.70 16.14
CA ASN A 136 -5.87 12.84 15.39
C ASN A 136 -5.11 12.35 14.16
N ARG A 137 -5.77 11.62 13.26
CA ARG A 137 -5.14 10.94 12.11
C ARG A 137 -4.35 11.83 11.13
N ASN A 138 -4.55 13.15 11.21
CA ASN A 138 -3.82 14.19 10.46
C ASN A 138 -2.80 14.95 11.35
N GLY A 139 -2.53 14.41 12.54
CA GLY A 139 -1.60 14.86 13.57
C GLY A 139 -0.14 14.89 13.12
N ASN A 140 0.67 15.59 13.92
CA ASN A 140 2.13 15.53 13.84
C ASN A 140 2.63 14.64 14.98
N PHE A 141 3.27 13.52 14.66
CA PHE A 141 3.66 12.49 15.60
C PHE A 141 5.16 12.25 15.52
N GLU A 142 5.81 12.11 16.67
CA GLU A 142 7.24 11.80 16.78
C GLU A 142 7.46 10.68 17.79
N LEU A 143 8.28 9.68 17.49
CA LEU A 143 8.68 8.70 18.50
C LEU A 143 9.64 9.33 19.51
N GLY A 144 9.36 9.14 20.80
CA GLY A 144 10.26 9.51 21.90
C GLY A 144 11.24 8.40 22.29
N GLN A 145 10.99 7.18 21.84
CA GLN A 145 11.81 5.98 22.07
C GLN A 145 11.36 4.84 21.15
N ASP A 146 12.10 3.73 21.13
CA ASP A 146 11.67 2.49 20.51
C ASP A 146 10.35 2.00 21.12
N ILE A 147 9.40 1.59 20.28
CA ILE A 147 8.10 1.04 20.71
C ILE A 147 8.10 -0.47 20.48
N ASP A 148 7.98 -1.24 21.54
CA ASP A 148 7.95 -2.71 21.49
C ASP A 148 6.52 -3.23 21.60
N PHE A 149 6.06 -3.96 20.57
CA PHE A 149 4.74 -4.56 20.48
C PHE A 149 4.71 -6.03 20.96
N THR A 150 5.75 -6.50 21.65
CA THR A 150 5.76 -7.84 22.26
C THR A 150 4.53 -8.03 23.15
N ASP A 151 3.91 -9.21 23.04
CA ASP A 151 2.66 -9.58 23.72
C ASP A 151 1.44 -8.72 23.36
N VAL A 152 1.53 -7.91 22.29
CA VAL A 152 0.41 -7.15 21.74
C VAL A 152 0.01 -7.72 20.39
N GLU A 153 -1.23 -8.21 20.31
CA GLU A 153 -1.86 -8.54 19.02
C GLU A 153 -2.05 -7.26 18.22
N TYR A 154 -1.50 -7.20 17.00
CA TYR A 154 -1.56 -5.99 16.19
C TYR A 154 -2.49 -6.12 14.98
N ILE A 155 -3.33 -5.10 14.83
CA ILE A 155 -4.09 -4.79 13.63
C ILE A 155 -4.05 -3.27 13.50
N SER A 156 -3.81 -2.77 12.29
CA SER A 156 -3.79 -1.33 12.07
C SER A 156 -5.12 -0.68 12.46
N VAL A 157 -5.02 0.44 13.17
CA VAL A 157 -6.13 1.36 13.42
C VAL A 157 -6.54 2.12 12.16
N PHE A 158 -5.67 2.19 11.14
CA PHE A 158 -5.89 2.90 9.88
C PHE A 158 -6.30 1.95 8.76
N ASN A 159 -7.34 1.14 8.97
CA ASN A 159 -7.64 -0.03 8.12
C ASN A 159 -8.70 0.19 7.03
N THR A 160 -9.21 1.42 6.86
CA THR A 160 -10.19 1.80 5.83
C THR A 160 -9.87 3.18 5.26
N SER A 161 -10.51 3.56 4.16
CA SER A 161 -10.38 4.91 3.59
C SER A 161 -10.89 6.01 4.54
N SER A 162 -11.98 5.77 5.29
CA SER A 162 -12.51 6.72 6.28
C SER A 162 -11.58 6.90 7.48
N LEU A 163 -10.74 5.90 7.76
CA LEU A 163 -9.74 5.90 8.83
C LEU A 163 -8.31 6.03 8.29
N ALA A 164 -8.12 6.46 7.05
CA ALA A 164 -6.78 6.59 6.47
C ALA A 164 -5.86 7.50 7.30
N PHE A 165 -4.58 7.14 7.40
CA PHE A 165 -3.55 8.02 7.97
C PHE A 165 -3.19 9.13 6.97
N GLY A 166 -3.27 10.39 7.41
CA GLY A 166 -3.00 11.57 6.59
C GLY A 166 -2.05 12.58 7.23
N GLY A 167 -1.52 12.28 8.42
CA GLY A 167 -0.62 13.14 9.20
C GLY A 167 0.86 12.90 8.93
N VAL A 168 1.71 13.36 9.85
CA VAL A 168 3.16 13.15 9.84
C VAL A 168 3.53 12.19 10.95
N PHE A 169 4.26 11.13 10.62
CA PHE A 169 4.88 10.22 11.56
C PHE A 169 6.40 10.26 11.37
N ASP A 170 7.09 10.82 12.34
CA ASP A 170 8.55 10.89 12.41
C ASP A 170 9.05 9.85 13.43
N GLY A 171 9.78 8.84 12.96
CA GLY A 171 10.39 7.85 13.84
C GLY A 171 11.53 8.42 14.68
N ASN A 172 12.08 9.59 14.32
CA ASN A 172 13.17 10.24 15.04
C ASN A 172 14.38 9.31 15.25
N GLY A 173 14.60 8.39 14.32
CA GLY A 173 15.64 7.34 14.39
C GLY A 173 15.32 6.16 15.31
N PHE A 174 14.14 6.11 15.92
CA PHE A 174 13.66 4.99 16.74
C PHE A 174 12.91 3.95 15.91
N ALA A 175 12.69 2.79 16.53
CA ALA A 175 12.09 1.63 15.90
C ALA A 175 10.72 1.26 16.46
N LEU A 176 9.86 0.74 15.59
CA LEU A 176 8.69 -0.05 15.94
C LEU A 176 9.08 -1.54 15.86
N LYS A 177 9.00 -2.26 16.99
CA LYS A 177 9.56 -3.62 17.14
C LYS A 177 8.51 -4.67 17.42
N ASN A 178 8.78 -5.90 16.98
CA ASN A 178 8.06 -7.11 17.40
C ASN A 178 6.55 -7.06 17.13
N ILE A 179 6.16 -6.48 15.99
CA ILE A 179 4.75 -6.37 15.60
C ILE A 179 4.30 -7.70 14.99
N ASN A 180 3.29 -8.34 15.59
CA ASN A 180 2.71 -9.58 15.09
C ASN A 180 1.26 -9.38 14.61
N PHE A 181 1.02 -9.62 13.33
CA PHE A 181 -0.34 -9.65 12.75
C PHE A 181 -0.87 -11.07 12.78
N GLU A 182 -2.11 -11.23 13.26
CA GLU A 182 -2.77 -12.55 13.32
C GLU A 182 -3.77 -12.79 12.18
N ARG A 183 -4.00 -11.78 11.33
CA ARG A 183 -4.89 -11.91 10.17
C ARG A 183 -4.50 -10.95 9.06
N ILE A 184 -4.78 -11.37 7.84
CA ILE A 184 -4.74 -10.52 6.66
C ILE A 184 -6.08 -9.80 6.54
N SER A 185 -6.02 -8.47 6.38
CA SER A 185 -7.16 -7.62 6.02
C SER A 185 -7.02 -7.14 4.58
N MET A 186 -7.99 -6.35 4.10
CA MET A 186 -7.91 -5.76 2.75
C MET A 186 -6.66 -4.87 2.58
N TYR A 187 -6.30 -4.13 3.63
CA TYR A 187 -5.11 -3.30 3.71
C TYR A 187 -4.33 -3.69 4.96
N THR A 188 -3.29 -4.50 4.79
CA THR A 188 -2.47 -5.01 5.90
C THR A 188 -1.13 -4.28 5.90
N GLY A 189 -0.79 -3.72 7.04
CA GLY A 189 0.47 -3.01 7.33
C GLY A 189 0.32 -2.16 8.57
N VAL A 190 1.43 -1.67 9.14
CA VAL A 190 1.39 -0.88 10.37
C VAL A 190 0.44 0.31 10.23
N PHE A 191 0.55 1.04 9.13
CA PHE A 191 -0.31 2.16 8.78
C PHE A 191 -1.50 1.80 7.90
N GLY A 192 -1.70 0.52 7.55
CA GLY A 192 -2.87 0.03 6.82
C GLY A 192 -3.16 0.76 5.51
N TYR A 193 -3.98 1.80 5.58
CA TYR A 193 -4.35 2.71 4.51
C TYR A 193 -3.75 4.10 4.79
N VAL A 194 -2.89 4.57 3.89
CA VAL A 194 -2.30 5.91 3.92
C VAL A 194 -2.90 6.75 2.78
N SER A 195 -3.50 7.88 3.12
CA SER A 195 -3.96 8.86 2.15
C SER A 195 -2.82 9.78 1.76
N SER A 196 -2.60 10.85 2.53
CA SER A 196 -1.57 11.89 2.33
C SER A 196 -0.46 11.83 3.37
N GLY A 197 -0.36 10.74 4.12
CA GLY A 197 0.54 10.66 5.27
C GLY A 197 2.02 10.71 4.88
N ILE A 198 2.81 11.32 5.75
CA ILE A 198 4.27 11.34 5.69
C ILE A 198 4.78 10.38 6.76
N ILE A 199 5.60 9.40 6.39
CA ILE A 199 6.19 8.41 7.31
C ILE A 199 7.69 8.43 7.08
N LYS A 200 8.47 8.83 8.09
CA LYS A 200 9.90 9.01 7.91
C LYS A 200 10.74 8.63 9.11
N ASP A 201 12.04 8.44 8.86
CA ASP A 201 13.09 8.33 9.87
C ASP A 201 12.82 7.24 10.92
N THR A 202 12.33 6.08 10.48
CA THR A 202 11.87 5.00 11.37
C THR A 202 12.36 3.62 10.93
N THR A 203 12.50 2.72 11.89
CA THR A 203 12.80 1.31 11.64
C THR A 203 11.61 0.42 11.99
N PHE A 204 11.24 -0.50 11.11
CA PHE A 204 10.33 -1.61 11.37
C PHE A 204 11.17 -2.88 11.58
N GLU A 205 11.29 -3.32 12.84
CA GLU A 205 12.15 -4.44 13.22
C GLU A 205 11.30 -5.62 13.70
N ASN A 206 11.54 -6.80 13.14
CA ASN A 206 10.82 -8.02 13.50
C ASN A 206 9.29 -7.89 13.36
N VAL A 207 8.84 -7.42 12.20
CA VAL A 207 7.41 -7.40 11.86
C VAL A 207 7.02 -8.70 11.20
N THR A 208 6.02 -9.37 11.74
CA THR A 208 5.54 -10.68 11.31
C THR A 208 4.09 -10.58 10.84
N ILE A 209 3.86 -10.73 9.53
CA ILE A 209 2.53 -10.92 8.93
C ILE A 209 2.39 -12.39 8.59
N GLY A 210 2.11 -13.20 9.62
CA GLY A 210 2.25 -14.65 9.54
C GLY A 210 3.71 -15.11 9.59
N THR A 211 3.92 -16.38 9.90
CA THR A 211 5.27 -16.98 9.97
C THR A 211 5.44 -18.00 8.85
N LEU A 212 6.69 -18.33 8.48
CA LEU A 212 6.95 -19.39 7.51
C LEU A 212 6.42 -20.77 7.98
N ALA A 213 6.41 -21.01 9.30
CA ALA A 213 5.91 -22.26 9.89
C ALA A 213 4.38 -22.30 9.96
N GLU A 214 3.75 -21.16 10.28
CA GLU A 214 2.31 -20.97 10.39
C GLU A 214 1.90 -19.74 9.54
N PRO A 215 1.78 -19.89 8.21
CA PRO A 215 1.36 -18.80 7.35
C PRO A 215 -0.10 -18.43 7.62
N LEU A 216 -0.44 -17.14 7.49
CA LEU A 216 -1.83 -16.70 7.58
C LEU A 216 -2.62 -17.15 6.35
N THR A 217 -3.95 -16.99 6.39
CA THR A 217 -4.82 -17.30 5.26
C THR A 217 -5.77 -16.15 4.96
N THR A 218 -6.07 -15.90 3.68
CA THR A 218 -7.12 -14.97 3.26
C THR A 218 -7.88 -15.48 2.03
N THR A 219 -9.11 -15.01 1.86
CA THR A 219 -9.94 -15.33 0.71
C THR A 219 -10.34 -14.09 -0.09
N THR A 220 -9.99 -12.90 0.39
CA THR A 220 -10.39 -11.62 -0.21
C THR A 220 -9.25 -10.98 -0.98
N SER A 221 -9.61 -10.04 -1.86
CA SER A 221 -8.65 -9.10 -2.42
C SER A 221 -7.88 -8.40 -1.30
N THR A 222 -6.55 -8.38 -1.39
CA THR A 222 -5.69 -7.82 -0.34
C THR A 222 -4.53 -7.04 -0.93
N ARG A 223 -4.08 -6.05 -0.15
CA ARG A 223 -2.81 -5.35 -0.32
C ARG A 223 -2.07 -5.44 0.99
N VAL A 224 -0.83 -5.92 0.93
CA VAL A 224 -0.02 -6.25 2.09
C VAL A 224 1.34 -5.59 1.96
N GLY A 225 1.73 -4.85 2.99
CA GLY A 225 3.10 -4.46 3.25
C GLY A 225 3.34 -4.24 4.73
N ILE A 226 4.59 -4.27 5.16
CA ILE A 226 4.93 -4.05 6.58
C ILE A 226 4.59 -2.62 6.97
N VAL A 227 4.92 -1.64 6.15
CA VAL A 227 4.62 -0.23 6.44
C VAL A 227 3.15 0.07 6.17
N ALA A 228 2.66 -0.19 4.96
CA ALA A 228 1.28 0.09 4.57
C ALA A 228 0.73 -0.97 3.61
N GLY A 229 -0.58 -1.23 3.67
CA GLY A 229 -1.24 -2.01 2.63
C GLY A 229 -1.45 -1.17 1.37
N TYR A 230 -1.99 0.04 1.52
CA TYR A 230 -2.32 0.92 0.39
C TYR A 230 -1.94 2.37 0.68
N VAL A 231 -1.09 2.94 -0.19
CA VAL A 231 -0.79 4.37 -0.23
C VAL A 231 -1.44 4.96 -1.48
N THR A 232 -2.42 5.84 -1.32
CA THR A 232 -3.32 6.24 -2.43
C THR A 232 -3.07 7.63 -3.01
N SER A 233 -2.29 8.50 -2.37
CA SER A 233 -2.10 9.90 -2.80
C SER A 233 -0.68 10.19 -3.21
N GLN A 234 -0.53 10.86 -4.35
CA GLN A 234 0.75 11.41 -4.82
C GLN A 234 1.43 12.39 -3.83
N THR A 235 0.74 12.80 -2.77
CA THR A 235 1.27 13.67 -1.71
C THR A 235 1.76 12.89 -0.49
N ALA A 236 1.63 11.57 -0.47
CA ALA A 236 2.22 10.75 0.59
C ALA A 236 3.73 10.65 0.37
N GLU A 237 4.50 10.65 1.46
CA GLU A 237 5.97 10.67 1.42
C GLU A 237 6.53 9.66 2.42
N PHE A 238 7.33 8.72 1.92
CA PHE A 238 8.03 7.71 2.72
C PHE A 238 9.53 7.95 2.61
N GLU A 239 10.20 8.29 3.71
CA GLU A 239 11.61 8.71 3.69
C GLU A 239 12.43 8.02 4.79
N ASN A 240 13.63 7.55 4.48
CA ASN A 240 14.55 6.99 5.49
C ASN A 240 13.89 5.86 6.32
N ILE A 241 13.30 4.89 5.63
CA ILE A 241 12.64 3.74 6.25
C ILE A 241 13.55 2.53 6.20
N VAL A 242 13.77 1.90 7.35
CA VAL A 242 14.45 0.61 7.45
C VAL A 242 13.43 -0.47 7.79
N ILE A 243 13.40 -1.57 7.05
CA ILE A 243 12.67 -2.79 7.37
C ILE A 243 13.69 -3.88 7.58
N LYS A 244 13.70 -4.52 8.75
CA LYS A 244 14.65 -5.60 9.02
C LYS A 244 14.07 -6.76 9.82
N ASP A 245 14.66 -7.94 9.62
CA ASP A 245 14.34 -9.16 10.35
C ASP A 245 12.85 -9.53 10.28
N SER A 246 12.18 -9.23 9.16
CA SER A 246 10.72 -9.25 9.05
C SER A 246 10.21 -10.36 8.12
N THR A 247 8.94 -10.71 8.22
CA THR A 247 8.33 -11.77 7.41
C THR A 247 6.90 -11.43 7.01
N ILE A 248 6.59 -11.65 5.74
CA ILE A 248 5.23 -11.72 5.20
C ILE A 248 5.00 -13.15 4.73
N ALA A 249 4.16 -13.91 5.42
CA ALA A 249 3.87 -15.30 5.09
C ALA A 249 2.38 -15.60 5.13
N PHE A 250 1.76 -15.83 3.96
CA PHE A 250 0.34 -16.18 3.91
C PHE A 250 -0.07 -16.94 2.63
N SER A 251 -1.21 -17.63 2.72
CA SER A 251 -1.91 -18.21 1.58
C SER A 251 -3.16 -17.41 1.22
N THR A 252 -3.47 -17.34 -0.07
CA THR A 252 -4.66 -16.64 -0.57
C THR A 252 -5.46 -17.51 -1.54
N SER A 253 -6.77 -17.56 -1.35
CA SER A 253 -7.71 -18.14 -2.31
C SER A 253 -8.50 -17.08 -3.07
N SER A 254 -8.03 -15.82 -3.07
CA SER A 254 -8.66 -14.71 -3.79
C SER A 254 -8.71 -15.00 -5.29
N THR A 255 -9.89 -14.87 -5.88
CA THR A 255 -10.10 -14.95 -7.34
C THR A 255 -9.91 -13.60 -8.05
N ILE A 256 -9.61 -12.54 -7.29
CA ILE A 256 -9.49 -11.18 -7.81
C ILE A 256 -8.02 -10.81 -7.89
N GLN A 257 -7.39 -10.58 -6.74
CA GLN A 257 -6.00 -10.17 -6.66
C GLN A 257 -5.40 -10.35 -5.26
N ALA A 258 -4.08 -10.35 -5.18
CA ALA A 258 -3.32 -10.03 -3.99
C ALA A 258 -2.02 -9.31 -4.37
N TYR A 259 -1.78 -8.16 -3.74
CA TYR A 259 -0.61 -7.29 -3.99
C TYR A 259 0.27 -7.24 -2.75
N ILE A 260 1.53 -7.60 -2.88
CA ILE A 260 2.45 -7.79 -1.76
C ILE A 260 3.77 -7.07 -2.03
N GLY A 261 4.22 -6.25 -1.08
CA GLY A 261 5.59 -5.74 -1.05
C GLY A 261 6.01 -5.41 0.37
N ALA A 262 7.30 -5.49 0.70
CA ALA A 262 7.74 -5.25 2.07
C ALA A 262 7.34 -3.85 2.56
N VAL A 263 7.43 -2.81 1.73
CA VAL A 263 6.94 -1.47 2.09
C VAL A 263 5.43 -1.39 1.91
N ALA A 264 4.95 -1.67 0.68
CA ALA A 264 3.55 -1.51 0.35
C ALA A 264 3.01 -2.49 -0.71
N GLY A 265 1.74 -2.86 -0.57
CA GLY A 265 1.02 -3.61 -1.61
C GLY A 265 0.72 -2.74 -2.84
N GLU A 266 0.27 -1.50 -2.63
CA GLU A 266 0.11 -0.51 -3.70
C GLU A 266 0.58 0.86 -3.21
N PHE A 267 1.36 1.55 -4.04
CA PHE A 267 1.99 2.81 -3.70
C PHE A 267 1.75 3.88 -4.76
N LYS A 268 1.25 5.03 -4.32
CA LYS A 268 1.18 6.27 -5.09
C LYS A 268 1.64 7.37 -4.14
N GLY A 269 2.78 7.99 -4.41
CA GLY A 269 3.48 8.93 -3.51
C GLY A 269 4.95 9.06 -3.90
N THR A 270 5.75 9.65 -3.02
CA THR A 270 7.21 9.72 -3.13
C THR A 270 7.86 8.78 -2.10
N MET A 271 8.86 8.01 -2.50
CA MET A 271 9.62 7.14 -1.61
C MET A 271 11.11 7.28 -1.85
N SER A 272 11.90 7.57 -0.81
CA SER A 272 13.37 7.63 -0.90
C SER A 272 14.05 7.10 0.35
N GLY A 273 15.25 6.55 0.20
CA GLY A 273 16.06 6.08 1.33
C GLY A 273 15.42 4.89 2.04
N VAL A 274 15.09 3.84 1.30
CA VAL A 274 14.49 2.62 1.87
C VAL A 274 15.50 1.49 1.88
N GLU A 275 15.68 0.88 3.04
CA GLU A 275 16.51 -0.31 3.23
C GLU A 275 15.68 -1.46 3.75
N ILE A 276 15.65 -2.57 3.01
CA ILE A 276 14.99 -3.82 3.41
C ILE A 276 16.06 -4.89 3.56
N THR A 277 16.27 -5.35 4.80
CA THR A 277 17.28 -6.35 5.15
C THR A 277 16.69 -7.58 5.85
N ASN A 278 17.28 -8.76 5.64
CA ASN A 278 16.88 -10.02 6.26
C ASN A 278 15.35 -10.22 6.32
N THR A 279 14.67 -9.99 5.18
CA THR A 279 13.21 -10.05 5.10
C THR A 279 12.75 -11.18 4.19
N ASN A 280 11.67 -11.89 4.55
CA ASN A 280 11.11 -12.97 3.73
C ASN A 280 9.68 -12.64 3.30
N ILE A 281 9.37 -12.84 2.01
CA ILE A 281 8.02 -12.73 1.45
C ILE A 281 7.64 -14.10 0.89
N SER A 282 6.83 -14.85 1.62
CA SER A 282 6.38 -16.20 1.26
C SER A 282 4.86 -16.24 1.02
N VAL A 283 4.44 -16.44 -0.22
CA VAL A 283 3.02 -16.37 -0.60
C VAL A 283 2.61 -17.60 -1.41
N THR A 284 1.50 -18.23 -1.00
CA THR A 284 0.87 -19.32 -1.76
C THR A 284 -0.49 -18.87 -2.29
N SER A 285 -0.69 -18.83 -3.61
CA SER A 285 -2.01 -18.69 -4.21
C SER A 285 -2.65 -20.07 -4.43
N THR A 286 -3.90 -20.26 -4.04
CA THR A 286 -4.66 -21.48 -4.33
C THR A 286 -5.73 -21.29 -5.41
N SER A 287 -5.74 -20.12 -6.05
CA SER A 287 -6.72 -19.68 -7.05
C SER A 287 -6.06 -18.89 -8.20
N PHE A 288 -6.86 -18.43 -9.16
CA PHE A 288 -6.43 -17.76 -10.39
C PHE A 288 -6.32 -16.23 -10.26
N GLY A 289 -6.59 -15.66 -9.08
CA GLY A 289 -6.51 -14.21 -8.86
C GLY A 289 -5.14 -13.63 -9.26
N THR A 290 -5.14 -12.35 -9.61
CA THR A 290 -3.91 -11.67 -10.05
C THR A 290 -2.92 -11.51 -8.89
N MET A 291 -1.72 -12.04 -9.05
CA MET A 291 -0.66 -11.94 -8.06
C MET A 291 0.36 -10.89 -8.49
N LYS A 292 0.65 -9.94 -7.60
CA LYS A 292 1.76 -8.98 -7.78
C LYS A 292 2.62 -9.03 -6.53
N ILE A 293 3.90 -9.32 -6.69
CA ILE A 293 4.84 -9.43 -5.58
C ILE A 293 6.10 -8.63 -5.92
N GLY A 294 6.38 -7.61 -5.11
CA GLY A 294 7.63 -6.85 -5.15
C GLY A 294 8.42 -7.12 -3.88
N GLY A 295 9.75 -7.12 -3.90
CA GLY A 295 10.52 -7.12 -2.64
C GLY A 295 10.29 -5.83 -1.85
N SER A 296 10.05 -4.70 -2.52
CA SER A 296 9.66 -3.44 -1.89
C SER A 296 8.17 -3.10 -2.10
N VAL A 297 7.71 -3.00 -3.35
CA VAL A 297 6.33 -2.56 -3.67
C VAL A 297 5.69 -3.45 -4.73
N ALA A 298 4.45 -3.90 -4.54
CA ALA A 298 3.80 -4.71 -5.58
C ALA A 298 3.35 -3.88 -6.80
N LEU A 299 2.58 -2.81 -6.57
CA LEU A 299 2.06 -1.95 -7.64
C LEU A 299 2.40 -0.48 -7.39
N ILE A 300 3.06 0.14 -8.35
CA ILE A 300 3.29 1.59 -8.36
C ILE A 300 2.29 2.28 -9.29
N GLY A 301 1.57 3.26 -8.73
CA GLY A 301 0.61 4.10 -9.44
C GLY A 301 1.28 5.21 -10.27
N ALA A 302 0.48 5.85 -11.13
CA ALA A 302 0.97 6.96 -11.95
C ALA A 302 1.38 8.14 -11.07
N ASP A 303 2.38 8.90 -11.53
CA ASP A 303 2.96 10.06 -10.86
C ASP A 303 3.68 9.76 -9.53
N ALA A 304 3.87 8.48 -9.20
CA ALA A 304 4.70 8.08 -8.09
C ALA A 304 6.18 8.19 -8.45
N ASP A 305 7.00 8.51 -7.45
CA ASP A 305 8.45 8.62 -7.57
C ASP A 305 9.12 7.75 -6.51
N ILE A 306 9.99 6.84 -6.94
CA ILE A 306 10.69 5.92 -6.05
C ILE A 306 12.17 5.95 -6.39
N SER A 307 12.97 6.33 -5.40
CA SER A 307 14.42 6.42 -5.49
C SER A 307 15.11 5.78 -4.30
N GLU A 308 16.39 5.43 -4.45
CA GLU A 308 17.28 5.03 -3.34
C GLU A 308 16.69 3.88 -2.50
N VAL A 309 16.29 2.80 -3.17
CA VAL A 309 15.70 1.62 -2.54
C VAL A 309 16.66 0.43 -2.67
N ILE A 310 17.09 -0.12 -1.54
CA ILE A 310 17.80 -1.39 -1.48
C ILE A 310 16.92 -2.45 -0.82
N SER A 311 16.90 -3.65 -1.40
CA SER A 311 16.20 -4.79 -0.83
C SER A 311 16.97 -6.10 -1.02
N ASP A 312 17.14 -6.83 0.07
CA ASP A 312 17.63 -8.22 0.07
C ASP A 312 16.50 -9.24 0.27
N ALA A 313 15.24 -8.80 0.21
CA ALA A 313 14.11 -9.62 0.61
C ALA A 313 14.00 -10.88 -0.26
N ASN A 314 13.98 -12.06 0.36
CA ASN A 314 13.75 -13.30 -0.38
C ASN A 314 12.27 -13.43 -0.72
N ILE A 315 11.97 -13.73 -1.97
CA ILE A 315 10.61 -13.90 -2.48
C ILE A 315 10.37 -15.37 -2.80
N ASP A 316 9.52 -16.02 -2.03
CA ASP A 316 9.05 -17.39 -2.26
C ASP A 316 7.57 -17.36 -2.66
N PHE A 317 7.29 -17.55 -3.95
CA PHE A 317 5.93 -17.61 -4.46
C PHE A 317 5.57 -19.01 -4.94
N SER A 318 4.36 -19.45 -4.58
CA SER A 318 3.80 -20.70 -5.09
C SER A 318 2.36 -20.55 -5.58
N ILE A 319 2.03 -21.26 -6.64
CA ILE A 319 0.64 -21.60 -6.97
C ILE A 319 0.43 -23.07 -6.59
N ALA A 320 -0.58 -23.31 -5.76
CA ALA A 320 -1.07 -24.63 -5.39
C ALA A 320 -2.58 -24.66 -5.65
N GLY A 321 -2.93 -24.69 -6.93
CA GLY A 321 -4.31 -24.54 -7.39
C GLY A 321 -5.25 -25.55 -6.75
N THR A 322 -6.46 -25.11 -6.41
CA THR A 322 -7.50 -26.01 -5.89
C THR A 322 -8.75 -26.09 -6.77
N ASN A 323 -9.01 -25.06 -7.58
CA ASN A 323 -10.23 -24.93 -8.39
C ASN A 323 -10.01 -24.06 -9.64
N ILE A 324 -8.92 -24.26 -10.40
CA ILE A 324 -8.67 -23.49 -11.62
C ILE A 324 -9.28 -24.23 -12.83
N ARG A 325 -10.23 -23.62 -13.55
CA ARG A 325 -10.89 -24.18 -14.74
C ARG A 325 -11.50 -23.06 -15.59
N ASP A 326 -11.12 -23.01 -16.86
CA ASP A 326 -11.56 -21.97 -17.81
C ASP A 326 -11.21 -20.53 -17.34
N ASP A 327 -10.22 -20.41 -16.47
CA ASP A 327 -9.79 -19.16 -15.85
C ASP A 327 -8.48 -18.64 -16.45
N ASP A 328 -8.30 -17.31 -16.39
CA ASP A 328 -7.02 -16.67 -16.67
C ASP A 328 -6.28 -16.42 -15.36
N SER A 329 -4.98 -16.69 -15.34
CA SER A 329 -4.10 -16.41 -14.19
C SER A 329 -2.97 -15.47 -14.60
N SER A 330 -2.72 -14.47 -13.76
CA SER A 330 -1.70 -13.46 -14.03
C SER A 330 -0.83 -13.25 -12.80
N THR A 331 0.46 -13.55 -12.94
CA THR A 331 1.46 -13.40 -11.88
C THR A 331 2.58 -12.51 -12.35
N MET A 332 2.92 -11.50 -11.54
CA MET A 332 4.02 -10.58 -11.76
C MET A 332 4.88 -10.56 -10.51
N ILE A 333 6.18 -10.79 -10.66
CA ILE A 333 7.15 -10.83 -9.56
C ILE A 333 8.37 -10.01 -9.95
N GLY A 334 8.73 -9.06 -9.10
CA GLY A 334 9.94 -8.26 -9.25
C GLY A 334 10.69 -8.15 -7.93
N GLY A 335 12.02 -8.14 -7.98
CA GLY A 335 12.82 -7.96 -6.76
C GLY A 335 12.57 -6.63 -6.05
N ILE A 336 12.34 -5.54 -6.77
CA ILE A 336 11.90 -4.27 -6.16
C ILE A 336 10.41 -4.08 -6.38
N VAL A 337 9.97 -4.17 -7.64
CA VAL A 337 8.60 -3.81 -8.05
C VAL A 337 7.96 -4.92 -8.86
N ALA A 338 6.77 -5.39 -8.49
CA ALA A 338 6.08 -6.35 -9.34
C ALA A 338 5.63 -5.70 -10.66
N GLN A 339 4.96 -4.55 -10.57
CA GLN A 339 4.55 -3.73 -11.70
C GLN A 339 4.54 -2.24 -11.35
N HIS A 340 5.05 -1.41 -12.25
CA HIS A 340 4.72 0.02 -12.27
C HIS A 340 3.89 0.36 -13.50
N VAL A 341 3.03 1.38 -13.39
CA VAL A 341 2.25 1.90 -14.51
C VAL A 341 2.99 3.02 -15.24
N THR A 342 2.54 3.38 -16.44
CA THR A 342 3.10 4.52 -17.18
C THR A 342 2.94 5.82 -16.38
N GLY A 343 4.00 6.64 -16.34
CA GLY A 343 4.05 7.88 -15.57
C GLY A 343 4.63 7.71 -14.15
N ALA A 344 4.92 6.49 -13.71
CA ALA A 344 5.72 6.26 -12.51
C ALA A 344 7.22 6.40 -12.82
N ASN A 345 7.98 6.97 -11.88
CA ASN A 345 9.43 7.08 -11.94
C ASN A 345 10.06 6.10 -10.95
N ILE A 346 11.08 5.37 -11.41
CA ILE A 346 11.90 4.51 -10.58
C ILE A 346 13.35 4.77 -10.94
N SER A 347 14.15 5.16 -9.96
CA SER A 347 15.60 5.29 -10.14
C SER A 347 16.36 4.77 -8.93
N ASP A 348 17.64 4.46 -9.10
CA ASP A 348 18.55 4.23 -7.96
C ASP A 348 18.05 3.10 -7.05
N VAL A 349 17.85 1.91 -7.64
CA VAL A 349 17.33 0.74 -6.92
C VAL A 349 18.22 -0.48 -7.03
N ILE A 350 18.34 -1.23 -5.93
CA ILE A 350 19.23 -2.38 -5.78
C ILE A 350 18.46 -3.56 -5.22
N TYR A 351 18.51 -4.70 -5.91
CA TYR A 351 17.97 -5.95 -5.38
C TYR A 351 19.03 -7.05 -5.30
N THR A 352 19.18 -7.67 -4.12
CA THR A 352 20.17 -8.71 -3.86
C THR A 352 19.56 -10.02 -3.38
N GLY A 353 18.25 -10.05 -3.08
CA GLY A 353 17.54 -11.24 -2.63
C GLY A 353 17.27 -12.27 -3.73
N ASP A 354 16.87 -13.47 -3.33
CA ASP A 354 16.52 -14.54 -4.26
C ASP A 354 15.00 -14.57 -4.55
N ILE A 355 14.65 -14.95 -5.79
CA ILE A 355 13.28 -15.12 -6.24
C ILE A 355 13.04 -16.59 -6.58
N ASN A 356 12.21 -17.27 -5.78
CA ASN A 356 11.81 -18.65 -5.96
C ASN A 356 10.33 -18.72 -6.35
N VAL A 357 10.03 -19.39 -7.47
CA VAL A 357 8.67 -19.50 -8.02
C VAL A 357 8.37 -20.96 -8.32
N SER A 358 7.31 -21.51 -7.74
CA SER A 358 6.82 -22.87 -8.04
C SER A 358 5.35 -22.84 -8.45
N LEU A 359 5.05 -23.34 -9.65
CA LEU A 359 3.72 -23.20 -10.26
C LEU A 359 3.09 -24.57 -10.50
N ASP A 360 2.19 -24.96 -9.60
CA ASP A 360 1.22 -26.01 -9.83
C ASP A 360 -0.19 -25.39 -9.89
N TYR A 361 -0.62 -25.07 -11.11
CA TYR A 361 -1.97 -24.54 -11.33
C TYR A 361 -3.07 -25.56 -11.01
N ASN A 362 -2.73 -26.86 -10.95
CA ASN A 362 -3.65 -27.95 -10.68
C ASN A 362 -4.98 -27.79 -11.44
N THR A 363 -4.88 -27.44 -12.73
CA THR A 363 -6.01 -27.22 -13.62
C THR A 363 -6.91 -28.46 -13.66
N LEU A 364 -8.21 -28.23 -13.50
CA LEU A 364 -9.20 -29.30 -13.37
C LEU A 364 -9.58 -29.93 -14.72
N PRO A 365 -10.11 -31.16 -14.72
CA PRO A 365 -10.70 -31.78 -15.91
C PRO A 365 -11.79 -30.92 -16.55
N ASP A 366 -12.01 -31.16 -17.85
CA ASP A 366 -12.96 -30.44 -18.70
C ASP A 366 -12.63 -28.94 -18.88
N THR A 367 -11.36 -28.55 -18.70
CA THR A 367 -10.89 -27.20 -19.04
C THR A 367 -10.71 -27.09 -20.55
N ASP A 368 -11.42 -26.15 -21.18
CA ASP A 368 -11.43 -25.92 -22.62
C ASP A 368 -10.73 -24.59 -23.01
N ARG A 369 -10.38 -23.76 -22.03
CA ARG A 369 -9.68 -22.47 -22.24
C ARG A 369 -8.88 -22.04 -21.01
N GLY A 370 -8.04 -21.04 -21.20
CA GLY A 370 -7.37 -20.31 -20.12
C GLY A 370 -6.08 -19.69 -20.60
N ILE A 371 -5.67 -18.60 -19.97
CA ILE A 371 -4.38 -17.94 -20.23
C ILE A 371 -3.62 -17.79 -18.92
N TYR A 372 -2.49 -18.49 -18.80
CA TYR A 372 -1.58 -18.37 -17.66
C TYR A 372 -0.39 -17.52 -18.06
N THR A 373 -0.22 -16.40 -17.34
CA THR A 373 0.88 -15.46 -17.56
C THR A 373 1.75 -15.36 -16.33
N LEU A 374 3.06 -15.43 -16.54
CA LEU A 374 4.07 -15.23 -15.51
C LEU A 374 5.11 -14.24 -16.02
N PHE A 375 5.31 -13.15 -15.30
CA PHE A 375 6.40 -12.20 -15.56
C PHE A 375 7.31 -12.12 -14.33
N VAL A 376 8.57 -12.54 -14.47
CA VAL A 376 9.56 -12.51 -13.38
C VAL A 376 10.76 -11.67 -13.82
N GLY A 377 11.12 -10.68 -13.01
CA GLY A 377 12.31 -9.87 -13.21
C GLY A 377 13.11 -9.72 -11.92
N GLY A 378 14.45 -9.73 -12.00
CA GLY A 378 15.29 -9.46 -10.83
C GLY A 378 15.04 -8.06 -10.24
N LEU A 379 14.67 -7.08 -11.06
CA LEU A 379 14.26 -5.75 -10.58
C LEU A 379 12.74 -5.57 -10.67
N ILE A 380 12.17 -5.81 -11.86
CA ILE A 380 10.77 -5.52 -12.15
C ILE A 380 10.09 -6.67 -12.88
N GLY A 381 8.95 -7.15 -12.38
CA GLY A 381 8.16 -8.18 -13.08
C GLY A 381 7.63 -7.66 -14.42
N LYS A 382 6.88 -6.55 -14.38
CA LYS A 382 6.33 -5.87 -15.55
C LYS A 382 6.58 -4.36 -15.51
N ALA A 383 7.33 -3.86 -16.50
CA ALA A 383 7.65 -2.44 -16.60
C ALA A 383 6.81 -1.75 -17.67
N ASN A 384 5.88 -0.87 -17.27
CA ASN A 384 5.11 -0.02 -18.20
C ASN A 384 5.75 1.34 -18.47
N ASP A 385 6.86 1.67 -17.79
CA ASP A 385 7.69 2.84 -18.04
C ASP A 385 9.19 2.49 -17.92
N SER A 386 10.08 3.44 -18.23
CA SER A 386 11.53 3.27 -18.05
C SER A 386 11.95 3.28 -16.57
N ILE A 387 13.10 2.66 -16.29
CA ILE A 387 13.82 2.72 -15.00
C ILE A 387 15.25 3.21 -15.27
N SER A 388 15.90 3.83 -14.28
CA SER A 388 17.31 4.23 -14.36
C SER A 388 18.15 3.85 -13.16
N ASN A 389 19.45 3.64 -13.35
CA ASN A 389 20.42 3.40 -12.27
C ASN A 389 19.99 2.26 -11.34
N ALA A 390 20.08 1.02 -11.81
CA ALA A 390 19.64 -0.10 -11.00
C ALA A 390 20.46 -1.35 -11.21
N TYR A 391 20.55 -2.21 -10.20
CA TYR A 391 21.15 -3.52 -10.40
C TYR A 391 20.51 -4.66 -9.59
N PHE A 392 20.67 -5.86 -10.15
CA PHE A 392 20.25 -7.11 -9.56
C PHE A 392 21.46 -8.06 -9.44
N SER A 393 21.63 -8.71 -8.28
CA SER A 393 22.72 -9.68 -8.05
C SER A 393 22.27 -11.02 -7.42
N GLY A 394 20.98 -11.20 -7.13
CA GLY A 394 20.44 -12.45 -6.60
C GLY A 394 20.18 -13.52 -7.66
N SER A 395 19.47 -14.57 -7.27
CA SER A 395 19.09 -15.69 -8.15
C SER A 395 17.59 -15.72 -8.45
N ILE A 396 17.24 -16.34 -9.59
CA ILE A 396 15.87 -16.54 -10.03
C ILE A 396 15.67 -18.03 -10.31
N TYR A 397 14.74 -18.65 -9.59
CA TYR A 397 14.34 -20.04 -9.76
C TYR A 397 12.86 -20.08 -10.14
N VAL A 398 12.55 -20.72 -11.27
CA VAL A 398 11.16 -20.91 -11.70
C VAL A 398 10.94 -22.37 -12.07
N ASP A 399 9.95 -22.98 -11.42
CA ASP A 399 9.53 -24.35 -11.65
C ASP A 399 8.06 -24.39 -12.06
N HIS A 400 7.77 -25.10 -13.15
CA HIS A 400 6.43 -25.40 -13.60
C HIS A 400 6.40 -26.73 -14.33
N GLU A 401 5.55 -27.64 -13.83
CA GLU A 401 5.17 -28.86 -14.52
C GLU A 401 3.69 -28.78 -14.92
N LYS A 402 3.40 -29.08 -16.19
CA LYS A 402 2.03 -29.14 -16.69
C LYS A 402 1.30 -30.38 -16.16
N ASN A 403 -0.01 -30.28 -16.02
CA ASN A 403 -0.86 -31.45 -15.77
C ASN A 403 -1.63 -31.90 -17.04
N GLU A 404 -2.36 -33.02 -16.95
CA GLU A 404 -3.06 -33.62 -18.09
C GLU A 404 -4.25 -32.79 -18.63
N ASN A 405 -4.74 -31.83 -17.85
CA ASN A 405 -5.92 -31.03 -18.16
C ASN A 405 -5.59 -29.64 -18.73
N GLU A 406 -4.31 -29.35 -19.00
CA GLU A 406 -3.89 -28.04 -19.50
C GLU A 406 -3.67 -28.00 -21.02
N ALA A 407 -4.13 -29.02 -21.76
CA ALA A 407 -3.93 -29.11 -23.21
C ALA A 407 -4.50 -27.91 -23.99
N ASP A 408 -5.59 -27.32 -23.51
CA ASP A 408 -6.25 -26.15 -24.12
C ASP A 408 -5.93 -24.82 -23.41
N VAL A 409 -5.00 -24.84 -22.44
CA VAL A 409 -4.52 -23.66 -21.74
C VAL A 409 -3.32 -23.06 -22.47
N ARG A 410 -3.33 -21.75 -22.67
CA ARG A 410 -2.18 -21.02 -23.22
C ARG A 410 -1.31 -20.51 -22.09
N LYS A 411 -0.03 -20.86 -22.09
CA LYS A 411 0.94 -20.40 -21.09
C LYS A 411 1.97 -19.48 -21.73
N GLN A 412 2.18 -18.30 -21.16
CA GLN A 412 3.20 -17.34 -21.59
C GLN A 412 4.03 -16.87 -20.40
N PHE A 413 5.28 -17.33 -20.35
CA PHE A 413 6.21 -16.98 -19.28
C PHE A 413 7.32 -16.09 -19.83
N ARG A 414 7.57 -14.96 -19.17
CA ARG A 414 8.62 -14.01 -19.53
C ARG A 414 9.52 -13.77 -18.33
N ILE A 415 10.74 -14.26 -18.41
CA ILE A 415 11.65 -14.32 -17.27
C ILE A 415 12.95 -13.64 -17.66
N GLY A 416 13.25 -12.51 -17.01
CA GLY A 416 14.44 -11.73 -17.28
C GLY A 416 15.27 -11.54 -16.03
N GLY A 417 16.60 -11.54 -16.14
CA GLY A 417 17.46 -11.21 -15.01
C GLY A 417 17.24 -9.79 -14.47
N LEU A 418 16.73 -8.85 -15.29
CA LEU A 418 16.38 -7.50 -14.85
C LEU A 418 14.87 -7.28 -14.89
N ILE A 419 14.25 -7.52 -16.03
CA ILE A 419 12.83 -7.24 -16.23
C ILE A 419 12.14 -8.43 -16.91
N GLY A 420 11.05 -8.91 -16.34
CA GLY A 420 10.27 -10.00 -16.96
C GLY A 420 9.63 -9.55 -18.27
N PHE A 421 8.75 -8.55 -18.20
CA PHE A 421 8.09 -7.98 -19.36
C PHE A 421 8.29 -6.46 -19.45
N TYR A 422 9.08 -6.03 -20.44
CA TYR A 422 9.30 -4.62 -20.76
C TYR A 422 8.27 -4.14 -21.78
N GLU A 423 7.27 -3.41 -21.29
CA GLU A 423 6.16 -2.85 -22.07
C GLU A 423 6.34 -1.34 -22.35
N SER A 424 7.38 -0.70 -21.82
CA SER A 424 7.66 0.71 -22.11
C SER A 424 8.15 0.94 -23.54
N ASN A 425 7.74 2.06 -24.14
CA ASN A 425 8.30 2.57 -25.38
C ASN A 425 9.46 3.57 -25.14
N LYS A 426 9.80 3.85 -23.88
CA LYS A 426 10.94 4.69 -23.48
C LYS A 426 12.16 3.81 -23.17
N PRO A 427 13.38 4.28 -23.37
CA PRO A 427 14.58 3.52 -23.00
C PRO A 427 14.80 3.56 -21.48
N SER A 428 15.10 2.42 -20.87
CA SER A 428 15.73 2.39 -19.53
C SER A 428 17.22 2.73 -19.64
N ASN A 429 17.81 3.20 -18.55
CA ASN A 429 19.18 3.72 -18.58
C ASN A 429 20.03 3.16 -17.43
N GLN A 430 21.24 2.69 -17.73
CA GLN A 430 22.20 2.19 -16.74
C GLN A 430 21.59 1.17 -15.78
N ILE A 431 21.14 0.03 -16.32
CA ILE A 431 20.62 -1.08 -15.50
C ILE A 431 21.44 -2.35 -15.74
N ALA A 432 21.91 -3.00 -14.67
CA ALA A 432 22.86 -4.10 -14.78
C ALA A 432 22.44 -5.33 -13.99
N ARG A 433 22.66 -6.52 -14.56
CA ARG A 433 22.72 -7.76 -13.78
C ARG A 433 24.18 -7.97 -13.39
N LEU A 434 24.44 -8.16 -12.10
CA LEU A 434 25.79 -8.41 -11.59
C LEU A 434 26.02 -9.91 -11.40
N ASP A 435 27.29 -10.29 -11.29
CA ASP A 435 27.68 -11.66 -10.93
C ASP A 435 27.28 -11.96 -9.48
N GLY A 436 27.02 -13.23 -9.17
CA GLY A 436 26.65 -13.67 -7.83
C GLY A 436 25.48 -14.64 -7.79
N GLY A 437 24.54 -14.52 -8.73
CA GLY A 437 23.39 -15.40 -8.83
C GLY A 437 23.25 -16.13 -10.16
N GLU A 438 22.20 -16.94 -10.27
CA GLU A 438 21.86 -17.72 -11.45
C GLU A 438 20.37 -17.60 -11.80
N ILE A 439 20.03 -17.89 -13.06
CA ILE A 439 18.66 -18.03 -13.51
C ILE A 439 18.47 -19.49 -13.90
N VAL A 440 17.65 -20.22 -13.14
CA VAL A 440 17.41 -21.65 -13.34
C VAL A 440 15.93 -21.90 -13.53
N LEU A 441 15.58 -22.40 -14.72
CA LEU A 441 14.20 -22.59 -15.14
C LEU A 441 13.95 -24.08 -15.38
N THR A 442 12.95 -24.64 -14.71
CA THR A 442 12.39 -25.97 -14.97
C THR A 442 10.98 -25.78 -15.51
N ILE A 443 10.81 -25.82 -16.83
CA ILE A 443 9.60 -25.36 -17.52
C ILE A 443 9.12 -26.44 -18.49
N SER A 444 7.82 -26.73 -18.42
CA SER A 444 7.15 -27.65 -19.34
C SER A 444 7.20 -27.18 -20.80
N ASP A 445 7.15 -28.14 -21.72
CA ASP A 445 7.33 -27.95 -23.16
C ASP A 445 6.16 -27.24 -23.88
N ASP A 446 5.04 -27.02 -23.20
CA ASP A 446 3.84 -26.34 -23.70
C ASP A 446 3.81 -24.84 -23.37
N VAL A 447 4.83 -24.32 -22.68
CA VAL A 447 4.96 -22.91 -22.35
C VAL A 447 5.60 -22.14 -23.50
N LEU A 448 4.98 -21.02 -23.88
CA LEU A 448 5.66 -19.98 -24.66
C LEU A 448 6.61 -19.23 -23.71
N LEU A 449 7.86 -19.68 -23.67
CA LEU A 449 8.90 -19.13 -22.81
C LEU A 449 9.75 -18.09 -23.55
N ASP A 450 9.78 -16.87 -23.01
CA ASP A 450 10.80 -15.87 -23.34
C ASP A 450 11.72 -15.71 -22.11
N ALA A 451 12.97 -16.16 -22.20
CA ALA A 451 13.93 -16.12 -21.09
C ALA A 451 15.24 -15.44 -21.51
N SER A 452 15.77 -14.57 -20.65
CA SER A 452 17.02 -13.84 -20.92
C SER A 452 17.74 -13.40 -19.65
N GLN A 453 19.05 -13.17 -19.77
CA GLN A 453 19.89 -12.54 -18.76
C GLN A 453 19.44 -11.13 -18.37
N ILE A 454 18.75 -10.41 -19.27
CA ILE A 454 18.27 -9.05 -19.01
C ILE A 454 16.75 -8.98 -19.06
N PHE A 455 16.16 -8.96 -20.25
CA PHE A 455 14.73 -8.73 -20.44
C PHE A 455 14.11 -10.00 -20.98
N GLY A 456 13.17 -10.59 -20.24
CA GLY A 456 12.42 -11.76 -20.71
C GLY A 456 11.78 -11.44 -22.05
N PHE A 457 11.05 -10.33 -22.14
CA PHE A 457 10.49 -9.86 -23.42
C PHE A 457 10.43 -8.33 -23.51
N ASN A 458 10.83 -7.77 -24.66
CA ASN A 458 10.77 -6.34 -24.96
C ASN A 458 9.74 -6.06 -26.06
N ARG A 459 8.55 -5.56 -25.68
CA ARG A 459 7.40 -5.40 -26.59
C ARG A 459 7.70 -4.56 -27.81
N PHE A 460 8.44 -3.48 -27.63
CA PHE A 460 8.65 -2.45 -28.64
C PHE A 460 10.08 -2.47 -29.21
N GLY A 461 10.92 -3.41 -28.77
CA GLY A 461 12.32 -3.50 -29.21
C GLY A 461 13.13 -2.25 -28.90
N VAL A 462 12.79 -1.52 -27.83
CA VAL A 462 13.48 -0.28 -27.47
C VAL A 462 14.90 -0.59 -27.02
N ALA A 463 15.87 0.12 -27.59
CA ALA A 463 17.26 0.08 -27.13
C ALA A 463 17.36 0.78 -25.77
N SER A 464 17.71 0.03 -24.74
CA SER A 464 17.97 0.54 -23.38
C SER A 464 19.43 0.31 -23.06
N ASP A 465 20.04 1.22 -22.30
CA ASP A 465 21.36 1.00 -21.74
C ASP A 465 21.23 0.01 -20.58
N LYS A 466 21.61 -1.24 -20.88
CA LYS A 466 21.51 -2.36 -19.96
C LYS A 466 22.60 -3.38 -20.26
N GLY A 467 23.04 -4.12 -19.27
CA GLY A 467 24.08 -5.12 -19.47
C GLY A 467 24.22 -6.14 -18.36
N VAL A 468 25.24 -6.97 -18.51
CA VAL A 468 25.67 -7.95 -17.52
C VAL A 468 27.12 -7.64 -17.14
N ASN A 469 27.38 -7.51 -15.85
CA ASN A 469 28.73 -7.57 -15.29
C ASN A 469 28.96 -9.01 -14.80
N GLY A 470 30.04 -9.64 -15.27
CA GLY A 470 30.35 -11.03 -14.92
C GLY A 470 29.65 -12.08 -15.78
N THR A 471 29.40 -13.24 -15.15
CA THR A 471 29.03 -14.48 -15.85
C THR A 471 27.54 -14.54 -16.19
N GLU A 472 27.26 -14.97 -17.43
CA GLU A 472 25.90 -15.29 -17.88
C GLU A 472 25.52 -16.70 -17.41
N ASN A 473 24.72 -16.78 -16.36
CA ASN A 473 24.26 -18.04 -15.76
C ASN A 473 22.75 -18.21 -15.99
N LEU A 474 22.37 -18.70 -17.17
CA LEU A 474 20.99 -19.09 -17.48
C LEU A 474 20.96 -20.59 -17.81
N SER A 475 20.14 -21.35 -17.10
CA SER A 475 19.90 -22.77 -17.33
C SER A 475 18.41 -23.01 -17.53
N ILE A 476 18.07 -23.79 -18.56
CA ILE A 476 16.69 -24.19 -18.86
C ILE A 476 16.66 -25.71 -18.93
N ASN A 477 15.87 -26.34 -18.07
CA ASN A 477 15.70 -27.79 -17.98
C ASN A 477 17.04 -28.53 -17.87
N GLY A 478 17.95 -28.00 -17.04
CA GLY A 478 19.29 -28.55 -16.82
C GLY A 478 20.30 -28.29 -17.94
N VAL A 479 19.94 -27.51 -18.96
CA VAL A 479 20.81 -27.12 -20.07
C VAL A 479 21.24 -25.67 -19.92
N THR A 480 22.53 -25.45 -19.70
CA THR A 480 23.14 -24.11 -19.75
C THR A 480 22.96 -23.49 -21.13
N GLN A 481 22.40 -22.28 -21.15
CA GLN A 481 22.19 -21.52 -22.37
C GLN A 481 23.49 -20.86 -22.84
N VAL A 482 23.64 -20.71 -24.15
CA VAL A 482 24.78 -19.97 -24.70
C VAL A 482 24.65 -18.48 -24.36
N PRO A 483 25.79 -17.78 -24.14
CA PRO A 483 25.76 -16.33 -23.95
C PRO A 483 25.00 -15.62 -25.05
N GLU A 484 24.14 -14.68 -24.68
CA GLU A 484 23.26 -13.98 -25.61
C GLU A 484 24.03 -12.96 -26.46
N VAL A 485 23.80 -12.99 -27.77
CA VAL A 485 24.44 -12.05 -28.69
C VAL A 485 23.82 -10.67 -28.54
N GLY A 486 24.65 -9.65 -28.32
CA GLY A 486 24.20 -8.25 -28.27
C GLY A 486 23.89 -7.74 -26.86
N ILE A 487 24.14 -8.54 -25.81
CA ILE A 487 24.20 -8.05 -24.44
C ILE A 487 25.45 -7.19 -24.26
N ASN A 488 25.28 -6.02 -23.65
CA ASN A 488 26.41 -5.19 -23.23
C ASN A 488 27.15 -5.87 -22.06
N LYS A 489 28.46 -6.08 -22.20
CA LYS A 489 29.33 -6.54 -21.12
C LYS A 489 29.87 -5.34 -20.38
N ILE A 490 29.54 -5.27 -19.10
CA ILE A 490 29.95 -4.17 -18.24
C ILE A 490 31.21 -4.63 -17.51
N ASP A 491 32.38 -4.16 -17.93
CA ASP A 491 33.65 -4.55 -17.32
C ASP A 491 34.02 -3.69 -16.10
N ASP A 492 33.51 -2.45 -16.05
CA ASP A 492 33.79 -1.46 -15.02
C ASP A 492 32.47 -0.87 -14.53
N LEU A 493 32.04 -1.28 -13.33
CA LEU A 493 30.80 -0.80 -12.71
C LEU A 493 30.89 0.66 -12.29
N GLU A 494 32.07 1.12 -11.86
CA GLU A 494 32.29 2.50 -11.44
C GLU A 494 32.18 3.47 -12.62
N ALA A 495 32.65 3.06 -13.80
CA ALA A 495 32.48 3.82 -15.03
C ALA A 495 31.07 3.68 -15.64
N TYR A 496 30.35 2.60 -15.32
CA TYR A 496 29.04 2.32 -15.90
C TYR A 496 27.93 3.12 -15.24
N PHE A 497 27.87 3.18 -13.91
CA PHE A 497 26.83 3.92 -13.19
C PHE A 497 27.21 5.39 -13.02
N THR A 498 26.21 6.27 -13.15
CA THR A 498 26.39 7.71 -12.88
C THR A 498 25.84 8.14 -11.53
N SER A 499 25.02 7.31 -10.91
CA SER A 499 24.46 7.56 -9.59
C SER A 499 25.50 7.32 -8.51
N GLN A 500 25.83 8.37 -7.76
CA GLN A 500 26.75 8.25 -6.63
C GLN A 500 26.20 7.28 -5.57
N TRP A 501 24.89 7.26 -5.36
CA TRP A 501 24.24 6.37 -4.40
C TRP A 501 24.45 4.89 -4.75
N ILE A 502 24.30 4.53 -6.03
CA ILE A 502 24.61 3.18 -6.51
C ILE A 502 26.11 2.87 -6.34
N LEU A 503 26.98 3.83 -6.68
CA LEU A 503 28.43 3.64 -6.59
C LEU A 503 28.90 3.41 -5.16
N ASP A 504 28.36 4.15 -4.20
CA ASP A 504 28.67 3.99 -2.78
C ASP A 504 28.28 2.57 -2.32
N SER A 505 27.13 2.07 -2.76
CA SER A 505 26.63 0.72 -2.45
C SER A 505 27.44 -0.44 -3.08
N LEU A 506 28.26 -0.17 -4.11
CA LEU A 506 29.15 -1.18 -4.69
C LEU A 506 30.44 -1.39 -3.88
N THR A 507 30.74 -0.49 -2.95
CA THR A 507 31.99 -0.48 -2.17
C THR A 507 31.85 -0.99 -0.75
N ASP A 508 30.61 -1.13 -0.27
CA ASP A 508 30.21 -1.71 1.01
C ASP A 508 29.99 -3.23 0.90
#